data_AF-A0A9W3JR76-F1
#
_entry.id   AF-A0A9W3JR76-F1
#
_cell.length_a   1.000
_cell.length_b   1.000
_cell.length_c   1.000
_cell.angle_alpha   90.00
_cell.angle_beta   90.00
_cell.angle_gamma   90.00
#
_symmetry.space_group_name_H-M   'P 1'
#
loop_
_entity.id
_entity.type
_entity.pdbx_description
1 polymer ?
#
loop_
_entity_poly.entity_id
_entity_poly.type
_entity_poly.pdbx_seq_one_letter_code
_entity_poly.pdbx_strand_id
1 'polypeptide(L)' 'MVNVKDLTTKDLSEELAKREGVTKIEVNVYEKIEFGGIVVEGPAIILVNKD' A
#
# COMPACT_ATOMS: atom_id res chain seq x y z
N MET A 1 19.98 5.80 -3.02
CA MET A 1 18.72 5.67 -3.79
C MET A 1 17.97 4.48 -3.22
N VAL A 2 16.71 4.65 -2.84
CA VAL A 2 15.87 3.53 -2.38
C VAL A 2 15.44 2.74 -3.63
N ASN A 3 15.70 1.44 -3.64
CA ASN A 3 15.24 0.56 -4.70
C ASN A 3 13.74 0.33 -4.51
N VAL A 4 12.93 0.77 -5.47
CA VAL A 4 11.46 0.70 -5.39
C VAL A 4 10.97 -0.76 -5.29
N LYS A 5 11.78 -1.73 -5.74
CA LYS A 5 11.48 -3.17 -5.64
C LYS A 5 11.51 -3.72 -4.21
N ASP A 6 12.20 -3.07 -3.29
CA ASP A 6 12.37 -3.53 -1.90
C ASP A 6 11.51 -2.74 -0.92
N LEU A 7 10.67 -1.83 -1.43
CA LEU A 7 9.84 -0.95 -0.60
C LEU A 7 8.53 -1.67 -0.24
N THR A 8 8.31 -1.90 1.05
CA THR A 8 7.05 -2.51 1.50
C THR A 8 5.91 -1.50 1.42
N THR A 9 4.66 -1.98 1.30
CA THR A 9 3.45 -1.15 1.38
C THR A 9 3.43 -0.32 2.68
N LYS A 10 3.95 -0.88 3.78
CA LYS A 10 4.10 -0.20 5.07
C LYS A 10 5.05 0.99 4.94
N ASP A 11 6.29 0.77 4.50
CA ASP A 11 7.29 1.83 4.39
C ASP A 11 6.82 2.96 3.45
N LEU A 12 6.15 2.58 2.35
CA LEU A 12 5.55 3.54 1.42
C LEU A 12 4.45 4.38 2.10
N SER A 13 3.54 3.75 2.83
CA SER A 13 2.46 4.44 3.53
C SER A 13 2.97 5.39 4.61
N GLU A 14 4.00 5.00 5.36
CA GLU A 14 4.62 5.84 6.40
C GLU A 14 5.32 7.06 5.80
N GLU A 15 5.99 6.91 4.66
CA GLU A 15 6.65 8.03 4.00
C GLU A 15 5.66 9.00 3.36
N LEU A 16 4.56 8.49 2.80
CA LEU A 16 3.47 9.32 2.27
C LEU A 16 2.80 10.14 3.37
N ALA A 17 2.67 9.60 4.59
CA ALA A 17 2.02 10.28 5.72
C ALA A 17 2.79 11.53 6.20
N LYS A 18 4.10 11.60 5.91
CA LYS A 18 4.94 12.74 6.28
C LYS A 18 4.80 13.93 5.33
N ARG A 19 4.12 13.76 4.19
CA ARG A 19 4.02 14.80 3.17
C ARG A 19 2.99 15.84 3.57
N GLU A 20 3.38 17.11 3.45
CA GLU A 20 2.49 18.24 3.69
C GLU A 20 1.23 18.15 2.81
N GLY A 21 0.08 18.48 3.39
CA GLY A 21 -1.22 18.42 2.72
C GLY A 21 -1.80 17.01 2.59
N VAL A 22 -1.14 15.94 3.07
CA VAL A 22 -1.76 14.62 3.20
C VAL A 22 -2.57 14.56 4.49
N THR A 23 -3.87 14.34 4.38
CA THR A 23 -4.78 14.31 5.53
C THR A 23 -5.21 12.93 5.96
N LYS A 24 -5.21 11.97 5.05
CA LYS A 24 -5.53 10.57 5.36
C LYS A 24 -4.84 9.63 4.39
N ILE A 25 -4.31 8.53 4.94
CA ILE A 25 -3.87 7.37 4.19
C ILE A 25 -4.70 6.18 4.62
N GLU A 26 -5.29 5.49 3.64
CA GLU A 26 -6.00 4.24 3.86
C GLU A 26 -5.31 3.14 3.05
N VAL A 27 -4.85 2.12 3.77
CA VAL A 27 -4.27 0.91 3.19
C VAL A 27 -5.30 -0.19 3.31
N ASN A 28 -5.93 -0.54 2.19
CA ASN A 28 -6.91 -1.62 2.18
C ASN A 28 -6.20 -2.96 2.14
N VAL A 29 -6.54 -3.81 3.12
CA VAL A 29 -5.93 -5.12 3.29
C VAL A 29 -6.34 -6.02 2.14
N TYR A 30 -5.38 -6.83 1.70
CA TYR A 30 -5.55 -7.80 0.63
C TYR A 30 -6.78 -8.68 0.83
N GLU A 31 -7.60 -8.83 -0.21
CA GLU A 31 -8.44 -10.02 -0.31
C GLU A 31 -7.53 -11.21 -0.61
N LYS A 32 -7.44 -12.14 0.34
CA LYS A 32 -6.81 -13.44 0.09
C LYS A 32 -7.76 -14.27 -0.74
N ILE A 33 -7.52 -14.32 -2.06
CA ILE A 33 -8.31 -15.16 -2.97
C ILE A 33 -7.57 -16.48 -3.16
N GLU A 34 -8.19 -17.57 -2.70
CA GLU A 34 -7.74 -18.94 -2.99
C GLU A 34 -8.48 -19.44 -4.23
N PHE A 35 -7.77 -19.65 -5.33
CA PHE A 35 -8.33 -20.20 -6.57
C PHE A 35 -7.46 -21.35 -7.07
N GLY A 36 -8.02 -22.56 -7.15
CA GLY A 36 -7.31 -23.73 -7.67
C GLY A 36 -6.03 -24.11 -6.92
N GLY A 37 -5.94 -23.83 -5.61
CA GLY A 37 -4.74 -24.07 -4.79
C GLY A 37 -3.65 -23.00 -4.90
N ILE A 38 -3.90 -21.93 -5.66
CA ILE A 38 -3.04 -20.75 -5.74
C ILE A 38 -3.61 -19.69 -4.80
N VAL A 39 -2.77 -19.20 -3.88
CA VAL A 39 -3.04 -17.98 -3.12
C VAL A 39 -2.58 -16.82 -3.98
N VAL A 40 -3.53 -16.06 -4.51
CA VAL A 40 -3.21 -14.82 -5.23
C VAL A 40 -3.24 -13.69 -4.21
N GLU A 41 -2.07 -13.09 -3.96
CA GLU A 41 -1.97 -11.83 -3.22
C GLU A 41 -2.27 -10.70 -4.21
N GLY A 42 -3.53 -10.23 -4.21
CA GLY A 42 -3.96 -9.11 -5.05
C GLY A 42 -3.19 -7.82 -4.74
N PRO A 43 -3.29 -6.79 -5.59
CA PRO A 43 -2.53 -5.56 -5.40
C PRO A 43 -3.00 -4.82 -4.14
N ALA A 44 -2.05 -4.34 -3.33
CA ALA A 44 -2.35 -3.38 -2.26
C ALA A 44 -2.87 -2.07 -2.87
N ILE A 45 -3.96 -1.53 -2.30
CA ILE A 45 -4.47 -0.21 -2.68
C ILE A 45 -4.14 0.78 -1.55
N ILE A 46 -3.44 1.86 -1.91
CA ILE A 46 -3.19 3.01 -1.03
C ILE A 46 -4.03 4.18 -1.53
N LEU A 47 -4.98 4.63 -0.72
CA LEU A 47 -5.76 5.85 -0.97
C LEU A 47 -5.13 7.01 -0.19
N VAL A 48 -4.74 8.07 -0.89
CA VAL A 48 -4.13 9.28 -0.29
C VAL A 48 -5.10 10.44 -0.49
N ASN A 49 -5.64 10.96 0.61
CA ASN A 49 -6.46 12.17 0.58
C ASN A 49 -5.57 13.39 0.83
N LYS A 50 -5.83 14.46 0.06
CA LYS A 50 -5.12 15.73 0.16
C LYS A 50 -6.08 16.91 0.15
N ASP A 51 -5.65 17.98 0.79
CA ASP A 51 -6.37 19.26 0.89
C ASP A 51 -6.12 20.17 -0.32
#